data_AF-A0A2N4XM37-F1
#
_entry.id   AF-A0A2N4XM37-F1
#
_cell.length_a   1.000
_cell.length_b   1.000
_cell.length_c   1.000
_cell.angle_alpha   90.00
_cell.angle_beta   90.00
_cell.angle_gamma   90.00
#
_symmetry.space_group_name_H-M   'P 1'
#
loop_
_entity.id
_entity.type
_entity.pdbx_description
1 polymer ?
#
loop_
_entity_poly.entity_id
_entity_poly.type
_entity_poly.pdbx_seq_one_letter_code
_entity_poly.pdbx_strand_id
1 'polypeptide(L)'
;MRPLHYVFALSISLLTGSALADIYKCVDDSGHTTYTNDKPEAGQRKACSLMTKEQPVTTVPAQRKSSAQPSPAAFPKVDTDTQKGRDNDRRKILETELETEQKLLAQARKDLAEQEAVRLGDEKNYQKYIDRIQSYKDKVALHERNVESLNKEIAKLK
;
A
#
# COMPACT_ATOMS: atom_id res chain seq x y z
N MET A 1 -43.61 14.56 -30.03
CA MET A 1 -43.42 15.39 -28.82
C MET A 1 -42.82 14.53 -27.69
N ARG A 2 -41.50 14.33 -27.70
CA ARG A 2 -40.74 13.65 -26.63
C ARG A 2 -39.38 14.30 -26.26
N PRO A 3 -38.99 15.51 -26.71
CA PRO A 3 -37.70 16.09 -26.31
C PRO A 3 -37.74 16.73 -24.92
N LEU A 4 -38.92 17.00 -24.36
CA LEU A 4 -39.07 17.77 -23.11
C LEU A 4 -38.70 16.97 -21.85
N HIS A 5 -38.83 15.64 -21.88
CA HIS A 5 -38.47 14.78 -20.75
C HIS A 5 -36.95 14.58 -20.59
N TYR A 6 -36.19 14.60 -21.69
CA TYR A 6 -34.73 14.46 -21.64
C TYR A 6 -34.04 15.72 -21.09
N VAL A 7 -34.61 16.91 -21.33
CA VAL A 7 -34.10 18.17 -20.76
C VAL A 7 -34.30 18.23 -19.25
N PHE A 8 -35.39 17.64 -18.73
CA PHE A 8 -35.67 17.59 -17.29
C PHE A 8 -34.82 16.56 -16.53
N ALA A 9 -34.36 15.50 -17.20
CA ALA A 9 -33.48 14.50 -16.60
C ALA A 9 -32.01 14.97 -16.52
N LEU A 10 -31.57 15.83 -17.43
CA LEU A 10 -30.20 16.38 -17.44
C LEU A 10 -29.98 17.47 -16.37
N SER A 11 -31.05 18.13 -15.90
CA SER A 11 -30.97 19.24 -14.94
C SER A 11 -30.94 18.82 -13.47
N ILE A 12 -31.15 17.54 -13.13
CA ILE A 12 -31.19 17.05 -11.74
C ILE A 12 -29.81 16.56 -11.23
N SER A 13 -28.83 16.33 -12.11
CA SER A 13 -27.50 15.81 -11.71
C SER A 13 -26.52 16.84 -11.13
N LEU A 14 -26.91 18.11 -10.92
CA LEU A 14 -26.00 19.16 -10.41
C LEU A 14 -26.12 19.48 -8.92
N LEU A 15 -26.90 18.73 -8.13
CA LEU A 15 -26.98 18.91 -6.67
C LEU A 15 -26.10 17.92 -5.90
N THR A 16 -24.81 17.80 -6.25
CA THR A 16 -23.82 17.21 -5.34
C THR A 16 -23.33 18.31 -4.41
N GLY A 17 -23.88 18.37 -3.20
CA GLY A 17 -23.38 19.26 -2.15
C GLY A 17 -21.97 18.86 -1.74
N SER A 18 -21.02 19.78 -1.86
CA SER A 18 -19.68 19.62 -1.31
C SER A 18 -19.77 19.63 0.22
N ALA A 19 -19.49 18.51 0.87
CA ALA A 19 -19.28 18.50 2.31
C ALA A 19 -17.95 19.19 2.63
N LEU A 20 -18.01 20.47 3.00
CA LEU A 20 -16.86 21.20 3.50
C LEU A 20 -16.68 20.82 4.98
N ALA A 21 -15.62 20.05 5.27
CA ALA A 21 -15.22 19.73 6.63
C ALA A 21 -14.05 20.64 7.03
N ASP A 22 -14.30 21.54 7.97
CA ASP A 22 -13.28 22.37 8.61
C ASP A 22 -12.58 21.56 9.71
N ILE A 23 -11.25 21.45 9.64
CA ILE A 23 -10.44 20.75 10.65
C ILE A 23 -9.83 21.78 11.59
N TYR A 24 -10.02 21.62 12.89
CA TYR A 24 -9.44 22.48 13.92
C TYR A 24 -8.31 21.76 14.67
N LYS A 25 -7.21 22.47 14.90
CA LYS A 25 -6.13 22.08 15.81
C LYS A 25 -6.27 22.89 17.09
N CYS A 26 -6.59 22.21 18.19
CA CYS A 26 -6.70 22.81 19.52
C CYS A 26 -5.49 22.45 20.37
N VAL A 27 -4.93 23.41 21.10
CA VAL A 27 -3.87 23.19 22.08
C VAL A 27 -4.39 23.63 23.45
N ASP A 28 -4.49 22.70 24.38
CA ASP A 28 -4.94 23.01 25.74
C ASP A 28 -3.85 23.69 26.59
N ASP A 29 -4.21 24.12 27.80
CA ASP A 29 -3.28 24.78 28.75
C ASP A 29 -2.12 23.87 29.18
N SER A 30 -2.25 22.55 28.99
CA SER A 30 -1.22 21.54 29.27
C SER A 30 -0.32 21.24 28.06
N GLY A 31 -0.59 21.87 26.92
CA GLY A 31 0.16 21.69 25.67
C GLY A 31 -0.26 20.47 24.84
N HIS A 32 -1.33 19.77 25.21
CA HIS A 32 -1.84 18.65 24.42
C HIS A 32 -2.55 19.17 23.17
N THR A 33 -2.14 18.62 22.02
CA THR A 33 -2.73 18.95 20.72
C THR A 33 -3.83 17.94 20.37
N THR A 34 -5.03 18.44 20.13
CA THR A 34 -6.17 17.65 19.65
C THR A 34 -6.63 18.15 18.28
N TYR A 35 -6.88 17.24 17.36
CA TYR A 35 -7.45 17.53 16.04
C TYR A 35 -8.90 17.09 16.02
N THR A 36 -9.81 18.00 15.68
CA THR A 36 -11.25 17.72 15.63
C THR A 36 -11.91 18.35 14.40
N ASN A 37 -12.99 17.71 13.94
CA ASN A 37 -13.87 18.23 12.90
C ASN A 37 -15.05 19.02 13.51
N ASP A 38 -15.17 19.02 14.84
CA ASP A 38 -16.22 19.72 15.55
C ASP A 38 -15.84 21.19 15.75
N LYS A 39 -16.80 22.09 15.52
CA LYS A 39 -16.60 23.52 15.70
C LYS A 39 -16.34 23.83 17.18
N PRO A 40 -15.23 24.51 17.54
CA PRO A 40 -14.90 24.76 18.93
C PRO A 40 -15.91 25.70 19.60
N GLU A 41 -16.30 25.35 20.82
CA GLU A 41 -17.16 26.16 21.67
C GLU A 41 -16.53 27.53 21.97
N ALA A 42 -17.36 28.53 22.30
CA ALA A 42 -16.91 29.92 22.44
C ALA A 42 -15.72 30.11 23.40
N GLY A 43 -15.61 29.28 24.45
CA GLY A 43 -14.49 29.30 25.40
C GLY A 43 -13.18 28.73 24.85
N GLN A 44 -13.24 27.83 23.86
CA GLN A 44 -12.07 27.12 23.31
C GLN A 44 -11.55 27.74 22.00
N ARG A 45 -12.28 28.69 21.40
CA ARG A 45 -11.90 29.34 20.12
C ARG A 45 -10.53 30.03 20.16
N LYS A 46 -10.07 30.51 21.32
CA LYS A 46 -8.73 31.12 21.45
C LYS A 46 -7.59 30.10 21.41
N ALA A 47 -7.89 28.87 21.80
CA ALA A 47 -6.96 27.74 21.87
C ALA A 47 -6.97 26.88 20.60
N CYS A 48 -7.91 27.12 19.68
CA CYS A 48 -8.12 26.34 18.47
C CYS A 48 -7.85 27.16 17.21
N SER A 49 -7.03 26.63 16.30
CA SER A 49 -6.73 27.21 14.99
C SER A 49 -7.34 26.38 13.86
N LEU A 50 -7.96 27.03 12.87
CA LEU A 50 -8.48 26.37 11.67
C LEU A 50 -7.30 25.95 10.78
N MET A 51 -7.22 24.65 10.46
CA MET A 51 -6.24 24.11 9.52
C MET A 51 -6.77 24.17 8.09
N THR A 52 -6.46 25.26 7.39
CA THR A 52 -6.69 25.34 5.95
C THR A 52 -5.63 24.52 5.21
N LYS A 53 -6.00 23.88 4.09
CA LYS A 53 -5.09 23.09 3.23
C LYS A 53 -3.86 23.86 2.70
N GLU A 54 -3.80 25.18 2.91
CA GLU A 54 -2.76 26.08 2.39
C GLU A 54 -1.71 26.50 3.43
N GLN A 55 -1.65 25.85 4.60
CA GLN A 55 -0.55 26.11 5.52
C GLN A 55 0.78 25.73 4.83
N PRO A 56 1.76 26.65 4.71
CA PRO A 56 3.04 26.30 4.11
C PRO A 56 3.69 25.22 4.96
N VAL A 57 3.75 24.00 4.42
CA VAL A 57 4.54 22.92 5.00
C VAL A 57 6.00 23.36 4.86
N THR A 58 6.55 23.90 5.94
CA THR A 58 8.00 24.14 6.00
C THR A 58 8.64 22.76 5.92
N THR A 59 9.23 22.46 4.77
CA THR A 59 10.08 21.30 4.59
C THR A 59 11.38 21.62 5.31
N VAL A 60 11.42 21.32 6.60
CA VAL A 60 12.69 21.39 7.34
C VAL A 60 13.63 20.39 6.67
N PRO A 61 14.79 20.80 6.13
CA PRO A 61 15.76 19.85 5.62
C PRO A 61 16.10 18.88 6.74
N ALA A 62 16.17 17.59 6.42
CA ALA A 62 16.44 16.53 7.40
C ALA A 62 17.62 16.97 8.29
N GLN A 63 17.35 17.20 9.57
CA GLN A 63 18.42 17.51 10.52
C GLN A 63 19.43 16.37 10.41
N ARG A 64 20.70 16.72 10.13
CA ARG A 64 21.80 15.78 10.20
C ARG A 64 21.67 15.06 11.53
N LYS A 65 21.61 13.72 11.49
CA LYS A 65 21.45 12.86 12.66
C LYS A 65 22.27 13.43 13.81
N SER A 66 21.61 14.01 14.81
CA SER A 66 22.26 14.30 16.07
C SER A 66 22.83 12.98 16.57
N SER A 67 24.03 13.02 17.13
CA SER A 67 24.66 11.88 17.81
C SER A 67 23.60 11.14 18.62
N ALA A 68 23.45 9.84 18.36
CA ALA A 68 22.42 8.99 18.94
C ALA A 68 22.25 9.31 20.43
N GLN A 69 21.08 9.84 20.79
CA GLN A 69 20.75 10.13 22.18
C GLN A 69 20.81 8.79 22.92
N PRO A 70 21.59 8.67 24.02
CA PRO A 70 21.76 7.39 24.69
C PRO A 70 20.39 6.87 25.13
N SER A 71 20.06 5.65 24.71
CA SER A 71 18.86 4.97 25.16
C SER A 71 18.85 4.96 26.69
N PRO A 72 17.70 5.17 27.36
CA PRO A 72 17.62 5.11 28.82
C PRO A 72 18.29 3.83 29.32
N ALA A 73 19.15 3.94 30.34
CA ALA A 73 19.93 2.81 30.87
C ALA A 73 19.06 1.63 31.33
N ALA A 74 17.77 1.88 31.62
CA ALA A 74 16.78 0.91 32.06
C ALA A 74 15.92 0.29 30.94
N PHE A 75 16.23 0.53 29.65
CA PHE A 75 15.46 -0.08 28.56
C PHE A 75 15.85 -1.57 28.39
N PRO A 76 14.88 -2.51 28.37
CA PRO A 76 15.18 -3.92 28.18
C PRO A 76 15.88 -4.15 26.84
N LYS A 77 17.10 -4.70 26.88
CA LYS A 77 17.82 -5.12 25.68
C LYS A 77 17.49 -6.58 25.40
N VAL A 78 17.22 -6.89 24.14
CA VAL A 78 17.10 -8.29 23.71
C VAL A 78 18.51 -8.89 23.70
N ASP A 79 18.64 -10.08 24.28
CA ASP A 79 19.87 -10.84 24.28
C ASP A 79 20.33 -11.23 22.85
N THR A 80 21.63 -11.34 22.64
CA THR A 80 22.21 -11.62 21.31
C THR A 80 21.82 -12.98 20.76
N ASP A 81 21.68 -14.00 21.62
CA ASP A 81 21.28 -15.34 21.19
C ASP A 81 19.80 -15.36 20.80
N THR A 82 18.97 -14.58 21.50
CA THR A 82 17.57 -14.37 21.12
C THR A 82 17.44 -13.66 19.76
N GLN A 83 18.30 -12.67 19.46
CA GLN A 83 18.32 -12.01 18.16
C GLN A 83 18.72 -12.98 17.04
N LYS A 84 19.82 -13.73 17.23
CA LYS A 84 20.29 -14.73 16.27
C LYS A 84 19.25 -15.82 15.99
N GLY A 85 18.55 -16.28 17.02
CA GLY A 85 17.45 -17.24 16.88
C GLY A 85 16.39 -16.73 15.91
N ARG A 86 15.93 -15.49 16.10
CA ARG A 86 14.94 -14.87 15.21
C ARG A 86 15.45 -14.66 13.79
N ASP A 87 16.71 -14.27 13.63
CA ASP A 87 17.31 -14.08 12.30
C ASP A 87 17.42 -15.40 11.53
N ASN A 88 17.77 -16.49 12.23
CA ASN A 88 17.79 -17.83 11.66
C ASN A 88 16.38 -18.33 11.30
N ASP A 89 15.39 -18.11 12.18
CA ASP A 89 14.00 -18.47 11.91
C ASP A 89 13.46 -17.69 10.70
N ARG A 90 13.74 -16.38 10.63
CA ARG A 90 13.38 -15.54 9.49
C ARG A 90 13.99 -16.05 8.20
N ARG A 91 15.28 -16.39 8.21
CA ARG A 91 15.97 -16.97 7.05
C ARG A 91 15.30 -18.27 6.61
N LYS A 92 15.02 -19.18 7.54
CA LYS A 92 14.38 -20.47 7.25
C LYS A 92 12.97 -20.32 6.67
N ILE A 93 12.20 -19.36 7.16
CA ILE A 93 10.87 -19.03 6.62
C ILE A 93 11.01 -18.58 5.16
N LEU A 94 11.88 -17.60 4.88
CA LEU A 94 12.09 -17.09 3.53
C LEU A 94 12.63 -18.17 2.56
N GLU A 95 13.50 -19.07 3.03
CA GLU A 95 13.99 -20.20 2.24
C GLU A 95 12.87 -21.19 1.89
N THR A 96 11.96 -21.45 2.82
CA THR A 96 10.78 -22.31 2.60
C THR A 96 9.79 -21.68 1.62
N GLU A 97 9.55 -20.38 1.75
CA GLU A 97 8.72 -19.61 0.81
C GLU A 97 9.36 -19.60 -0.58
N LEU A 98 10.68 -19.43 -0.67
CA LEU A 98 11.42 -19.46 -1.93
C LEU A 98 11.29 -20.82 -2.63
N GLU A 99 11.45 -21.93 -1.89
CA GLU A 99 11.27 -23.27 -2.45
C GLU A 99 9.83 -23.47 -2.98
N THR A 100 8.84 -22.97 -2.25
CA THR A 100 7.43 -23.04 -2.65
C THR A 100 7.18 -22.24 -3.92
N GLU A 101 7.66 -21.00 -3.99
CA GLU A 101 7.53 -20.14 -5.17
C GLU A 101 8.28 -20.71 -6.39
N GLN A 102 9.45 -21.33 -6.21
CA GLN A 102 10.15 -22.01 -7.29
C GLN A 102 9.34 -23.19 -7.86
N LYS A 103 8.67 -23.97 -7.01
CA LYS A 103 7.77 -25.05 -7.45
C LYS A 103 6.57 -24.50 -8.21
N LEU A 104 5.96 -23.43 -7.70
CA LEU A 104 4.83 -22.76 -8.36
C LEU A 104 5.24 -22.16 -9.72
N LEU A 105 6.41 -21.55 -9.81
CA LEU A 105 6.97 -21.05 -11.07
C LEU A 105 7.17 -22.18 -12.08
N ALA A 106 7.75 -23.31 -11.65
CA ALA A 106 7.94 -24.47 -12.51
C ALA A 106 6.61 -25.01 -13.03
N GLN A 107 5.59 -25.10 -12.17
CA GLN A 107 4.24 -25.51 -12.57
C GLN A 107 3.60 -24.51 -13.53
N ALA A 108 3.67 -23.20 -13.24
CA ALA A 108 3.10 -22.17 -14.11
C ALA A 108 3.73 -22.17 -15.52
N ARG A 109 5.04 -22.43 -15.62
CA ARG A 109 5.74 -22.58 -16.90
C ARG A 109 5.28 -23.83 -17.66
N LYS A 110 5.05 -24.93 -16.94
CA LYS A 110 4.50 -26.16 -17.53
C LYS A 110 3.08 -25.92 -18.05
N ASP A 111 2.22 -25.31 -17.25
CA ASP A 111 0.84 -24.98 -17.64
C ASP A 111 0.82 -24.07 -18.87
N LEU A 112 1.68 -23.04 -18.90
CA LEU A 112 1.81 -22.17 -20.07
C LEU A 112 2.20 -22.98 -21.32
N ALA A 113 3.22 -23.82 -21.22
CA ALA A 113 3.68 -24.64 -22.35
C ALA A 113 2.60 -25.61 -22.85
N GLU A 114 1.86 -26.25 -21.93
CA GLU A 114 0.73 -27.11 -22.28
C GLU A 114 -0.34 -26.33 -23.03
N GLN A 115 -0.71 -25.14 -22.56
CA GLN A 115 -1.73 -24.30 -23.17
C GLN A 115 -1.30 -23.71 -24.51
N GLU A 116 -0.02 -23.40 -24.69
CA GLU A 116 0.53 -22.99 -26.00
C GLU A 116 0.50 -24.15 -27.01
N ALA A 117 0.62 -25.39 -26.55
CA ALA A 117 0.52 -26.59 -27.39
C ALA A 117 -0.93 -26.95 -27.79
N VAL A 118 -1.93 -26.53 -27.00
CA VAL A 118 -3.34 -26.80 -27.34
C VAL A 118 -3.80 -25.92 -28.50
N ARG A 119 -4.14 -26.57 -29.62
CA ARG A 119 -4.87 -25.96 -30.74
C ARG A 119 -6.37 -26.20 -30.58
N LEU A 120 -7.13 -25.17 -30.20
CA LEU A 120 -8.59 -25.22 -30.27
C LEU A 120 -9.09 -24.79 -31.66
N GLY A 121 -10.07 -25.51 -32.19
CA GLY A 121 -10.67 -25.22 -33.50
C GLY A 121 -11.38 -23.86 -33.58
N ASP A 122 -11.85 -23.34 -32.44
CA ASP A 122 -12.52 -22.02 -32.32
C ASP A 122 -11.55 -20.83 -32.28
N GLU A 123 -10.23 -21.09 -32.23
CA GLU A 123 -9.18 -20.07 -32.17
C GLU A 123 -8.69 -19.62 -33.54
N LYS A 124 -9.53 -19.76 -34.58
CA LYS A 124 -9.31 -19.05 -35.85
C LYS A 124 -9.16 -17.53 -35.65
N ASN A 125 -9.80 -16.99 -34.59
CA ASN A 125 -9.54 -15.63 -34.12
C ASN A 125 -8.33 -15.63 -33.17
N TYR A 126 -7.22 -15.08 -33.67
CA TYR A 126 -5.96 -14.95 -32.94
C TYR A 126 -6.08 -14.19 -31.60
N GLN A 127 -7.04 -13.27 -31.47
CA GLN A 127 -7.23 -12.51 -30.23
C GLN A 127 -7.66 -13.41 -29.06
N LYS A 128 -8.53 -14.39 -29.30
CA LYS A 128 -8.99 -15.33 -28.26
C LYS A 128 -7.83 -16.17 -27.72
N TYR A 129 -6.92 -16.57 -28.60
CA TYR A 129 -5.69 -17.26 -28.21
C TYR A 129 -4.79 -16.37 -27.34
N ILE A 130 -4.57 -15.12 -27.75
CA ILE A 130 -3.79 -14.15 -26.97
C ILE A 130 -4.39 -14.01 -25.57
N ASP A 131 -5.70 -13.75 -25.48
CA ASP A 131 -6.37 -13.51 -24.20
C ASP A 131 -6.27 -14.73 -23.27
N ARG A 132 -6.40 -15.95 -23.81
CA ARG A 132 -6.21 -17.19 -23.05
C ARG A 132 -4.79 -17.31 -22.52
N ILE A 133 -3.81 -17.23 -23.42
CA ILE A 133 -2.39 -17.43 -23.10
C ILE A 133 -1.87 -16.33 -22.17
N GLN A 134 -2.39 -15.11 -22.27
CA GLN A 134 -1.97 -13.98 -21.46
C GLN A 134 -2.11 -14.29 -19.97
N SER A 135 -3.22 -14.91 -19.55
CA SER A 135 -3.43 -15.28 -18.15
C SER A 135 -2.36 -16.23 -17.60
N TYR A 136 -1.82 -17.13 -18.42
CA TYR A 136 -0.74 -18.05 -18.05
C TYR A 136 0.62 -17.33 -18.02
N LYS A 137 0.87 -16.43 -18.98
CA LYS A 137 2.06 -15.58 -18.99
C LYS A 137 2.12 -14.68 -17.76
N ASP A 138 0.99 -14.10 -17.37
CA ASP A 138 0.89 -13.25 -16.18
C ASP A 138 1.19 -14.04 -14.90
N LYS A 139 0.73 -15.30 -14.80
CA LYS A 139 1.07 -16.20 -13.68
C LYS A 139 2.56 -16.49 -13.61
N VAL A 140 3.19 -16.80 -14.74
CA VAL A 140 4.65 -17.02 -14.79
C VAL A 140 5.39 -15.76 -14.32
N ALA A 141 5.05 -14.59 -14.87
CA ALA A 141 5.67 -13.32 -14.52
C ALA A 141 5.43 -12.92 -13.04
N LEU A 142 4.31 -13.32 -12.46
CA LEU A 142 4.05 -13.14 -11.02
C LEU A 142 5.05 -13.96 -10.18
N HIS A 143 5.14 -15.27 -10.43
CA HIS A 143 6.02 -16.15 -9.65
C HIS A 143 7.51 -15.81 -9.86
N GLU A 144 7.92 -15.37 -11.05
CA GLU A 144 9.30 -14.89 -11.29
C GLU A 144 9.64 -13.68 -10.41
N ARG A 145 8.74 -12.70 -10.33
CA ARG A 145 8.92 -11.51 -9.46
C ARG A 145 8.93 -11.87 -7.98
N ASN A 146 8.11 -12.83 -7.55
CA ASN A 146 8.11 -13.33 -6.17
C ASN A 146 9.45 -13.97 -5.83
N VAL A 147 9.95 -14.88 -6.67
CA VAL A 147 11.26 -15.52 -6.51
C VAL A 147 12.39 -14.48 -6.44
N GLU A 148 12.38 -13.48 -7.32
CA GLU A 148 13.37 -12.41 -7.31
C GLU A 148 13.31 -11.60 -6.00
N SER A 149 12.10 -11.30 -5.53
CA SER A 149 11.89 -10.51 -4.30
C SER A 149 12.38 -11.27 -3.07
N LEU A 150 12.04 -12.56 -2.94
CA LEU A 150 12.49 -13.41 -1.84
C LEU A 150 14.02 -13.55 -1.82
N ASN A 151 14.65 -13.76 -2.98
CA ASN A 151 16.11 -13.81 -3.08
C ASN A 151 16.77 -12.50 -2.60
N LYS A 152 16.18 -11.35 -2.94
CA LYS A 152 16.66 -10.04 -2.46
C LYS A 152 16.50 -9.90 -0.95
N GLU A 153 15.41 -10.40 -0.37
CA GLU A 153 15.21 -10.37 1.08
C GLU A 153 16.21 -11.25 1.82
N ILE A 154 16.43 -12.49 1.36
CA ILE A 154 17.42 -13.40 1.93
C ILE A 154 18.83 -12.79 1.84
N ALA A 155 19.16 -12.15 0.72
CA ALA A 155 20.46 -11.49 0.54
C ALA A 155 20.70 -10.32 1.51
N LYS A 156 19.64 -9.71 2.06
CA LYS A 156 19.72 -8.65 3.08
C LYS A 156 19.93 -9.20 4.50
N LEU A 157 19.71 -10.50 4.74
CA LEU A 157 19.92 -11.17 6.03
C LEU A 157 21.38 -11.62 6.24
N LYS A 158 22.34 -10.83 5.73
CA LYS A 158 23.77 -11.06 5.96
C LYS A 158 24.19 -10.53 7.32
#